data_AF-A0A183HLS0-F1
#
_entry.id   AF-A0A183HLS0-F1
#
_cell.length_a   1.000
_cell.length_b   1.000
_cell.length_c   1.000
_cell.angle_alpha   90.00
_cell.angle_beta   90.00
_cell.angle_gamma   90.00
#
_symmetry.space_group_name_H-M   'P 1'
#
loop_
_entity.id
_entity.type
_entity.pdbx_description
1 polymer ?
#
loop_
_entity_poly.entity_id
_entity_poly.type
_entity_poly.pdbx_seq_one_letter_code
_entity_poly.pdbx_strand_id
1 'polypeptide(L)'
;MLFQYLGSVQIFESLTKKKPEERDNWTRHCMYHICHQLGICEENSRPDERLRDKLGEVKIEDKDVELNVALHAFIILDKEGIRILERHPIHVISYASSGTEECTKGVFCFVSHIRELGRRCLVFMEPDKNVDFIMETILQIFRLNNKG
;
A
#
# COMPACT_ATOMS: atom_id res chain seq x y z
N MET A 1 -9.33 -6.66 -10.49
CA MET A 1 -9.46 -5.21 -10.75
C MET A 1 -8.13 -4.64 -11.24
N LEU A 2 -8.12 -3.84 -12.31
CA LEU A 2 -6.91 -3.27 -12.89
C LEU A 2 -6.46 -2.04 -12.09
N PHE A 3 -5.20 -2.02 -11.67
CA PHE A 3 -4.56 -0.91 -10.97
C PHE A 3 -3.16 -0.69 -11.52
N GLN A 4 -2.63 0.51 -11.33
CA GLN A 4 -1.22 0.78 -11.56
C GLN A 4 -0.46 0.50 -10.25
N TYR A 5 0.39 -0.52 -10.23
CA TYR A 5 1.28 -0.78 -9.12
C TYR A 5 2.50 0.15 -9.21
N LEU A 6 2.50 1.18 -8.37
CA LEU A 6 3.50 2.24 -8.40
C LEU A 6 4.84 1.74 -7.83
N GLY A 7 4.79 0.93 -6.77
CA GLY A 7 5.98 0.41 -6.12
C GLY A 7 5.78 0.04 -4.65
N SER A 8 6.89 -0.13 -3.94
CA SER A 8 6.86 -0.43 -2.51
C SER A 8 7.94 0.28 -1.70
N VAL A 9 7.65 0.53 -0.42
CA VAL A 9 8.58 1.09 0.55
C VAL A 9 8.77 0.11 1.70
N GLN A 10 10.02 -0.21 2.04
CA GLN A 10 10.33 -1.07 3.19
C GLN A 10 10.01 -0.35 4.52
N ILE A 11 9.43 -1.05 5.48
CA ILE A 11 9.13 -0.54 6.83
C ILE A 11 9.80 -1.45 7.87
N PHE A 12 10.76 -0.92 8.64
CA PHE A 12 11.50 -1.72 9.61
C PHE A 12 10.68 -2.08 10.86
N GLU A 13 9.75 -1.21 11.26
CA GLU A 13 8.95 -1.37 12.47
C GLU A 13 7.52 -1.88 12.22
N SER A 14 6.98 -2.61 13.20
CA SER A 14 5.59 -3.12 13.11
C SER A 14 4.58 -2.01 13.38
N LEU A 15 3.58 -1.90 12.49
CA LEU A 15 2.46 -0.97 12.66
C LEU A 15 1.42 -1.47 13.68
N THR A 16 1.39 -2.77 14.00
CA THR A 16 0.32 -3.37 14.82
C THR A 16 0.16 -2.80 16.22
N LYS A 17 1.24 -2.26 16.81
CA LYS A 17 1.23 -1.64 18.15
C LYS A 17 1.15 -0.10 18.11
N LYS A 18 1.15 0.50 16.92
CA LYS A 18 1.11 1.95 16.73
C LYS A 18 -0.32 2.47 16.80
N LYS A 19 -0.49 3.75 17.14
CA LYS A 19 -1.80 4.41 17.09
C LYS A 19 -2.26 4.57 15.63
N PRO A 20 -3.57 4.59 15.33
CA PRO A 20 -4.07 4.77 13.96
C PRO A 20 -3.44 5.97 13.23
N GLU A 21 -3.36 7.12 13.89
CA GLU A 21 -2.74 8.35 13.36
C GLU A 21 -1.27 8.16 12.95
N GLU A 22 -0.51 7.37 13.70
CA GLU A 22 0.88 7.05 13.36
C GLU A 22 0.94 6.13 12.15
N ARG A 23 0.05 5.13 12.06
CA ARG A 23 -0.02 4.23 10.90
C ARG A 23 -0.33 5.01 9.63
N ASP A 24 -1.33 5.88 9.70
CA ASP A 24 -1.72 6.77 8.60
C ASP A 24 -0.58 7.70 8.21
N ASN A 25 0.15 8.27 9.18
CA ASN A 25 1.31 9.11 8.87
C ASN A 25 2.39 8.35 8.09
N TRP A 26 2.67 7.10 8.49
CA TRP A 26 3.72 6.30 7.86
C TRP A 26 3.32 5.85 6.45
N THR A 27 2.10 5.34 6.28
CA THR A 27 1.62 4.90 4.97
C THR A 27 1.44 6.07 4.02
N ARG A 28 0.94 7.23 4.52
CA ARG A 28 0.91 8.48 3.76
C ARG A 28 2.31 8.86 3.27
N HIS A 29 3.30 8.84 4.15
CA HIS A 29 4.67 9.15 3.73
C HIS A 29 5.19 8.18 2.66
N CYS A 30 4.88 6.88 2.77
CA CYS A 30 5.23 5.90 1.73
C CYS A 30 4.58 6.23 0.37
N MET A 31 3.28 6.54 0.36
CA MET A 31 2.55 6.92 -0.85
C MET A 31 3.16 8.18 -1.48
N TYR A 32 3.39 9.23 -0.69
CA TYR A 32 4.04 10.46 -1.17
C TYR A 32 5.43 10.21 -1.74
N HIS A 33 6.25 9.39 -1.08
CA HIS A 33 7.62 9.16 -1.51
C HIS A 33 7.65 8.50 -2.90
N ILE A 34 6.79 7.50 -3.12
CA ILE A 34 6.64 6.85 -4.42
C ILE A 34 6.06 7.82 -5.45
N CYS A 35 4.98 8.53 -5.13
CA CYS A 35 4.37 9.49 -6.05
C CYS A 35 5.34 10.62 -6.44
N HIS A 36 6.16 11.09 -5.51
CA HIS A 36 7.18 12.09 -5.79
C HIS A 36 8.27 11.56 -6.73
N GLN A 37 8.79 10.34 -6.49
CA GLN A 37 9.78 9.72 -7.37
C GLN A 37 9.26 9.48 -8.80
N LEU A 38 7.95 9.30 -8.95
CA LEU A 38 7.27 9.17 -10.24
C LEU A 38 6.83 10.51 -10.86
N GLY A 39 7.10 11.65 -10.21
CA GLY A 39 6.70 12.97 -10.69
C GLY A 39 5.19 13.25 -10.61
N ILE A 40 4.43 12.43 -9.87
CA ILE A 40 2.99 12.62 -9.63
C ILE A 40 2.75 13.73 -8.58
N CYS A 41 3.64 13.82 -7.59
CA CYS A 41 3.58 14.83 -6.53
C CYS A 41 4.80 15.75 -6.56
N GLU A 42 4.60 17.03 -6.23
CA GLU A 42 5.70 17.96 -5.96
C GLU A 42 6.51 17.52 -4.72
N GLU A 43 7.74 18.03 -4.63
CA GLU A 43 8.64 17.71 -3.51
C GLU A 43 7.99 18.07 -2.17
N ASN A 44 7.89 17.07 -1.29
CA ASN A 44 7.19 17.23 -0.04
C ASN A 44 8.01 18.15 0.87
N SER A 45 7.54 19.39 1.06
CA SER A 45 8.25 20.44 1.80
C SER A 45 8.53 20.14 3.27
N ARG A 46 8.02 19.03 3.81
CA ARG A 46 8.23 18.57 5.19
C ARG A 46 8.47 17.06 5.27
N PRO A 47 9.68 16.57 4.94
CA PRO A 47 10.06 15.23 5.32
C PRO A 47 10.03 15.14 6.86
N ASP A 48 9.18 14.27 7.42
CA ASP A 48 9.24 13.97 8.85
C ASP A 48 10.55 13.23 9.11
N GLU A 49 11.58 13.96 9.57
CA GLU A 49 12.92 13.41 9.84
C GLU A 49 12.86 12.18 10.75
N ARG A 50 11.82 12.07 11.59
CA ARG A 50 11.58 10.94 12.51
C ARG A 50 11.16 9.66 11.78
N LEU A 51 10.86 9.72 10.49
CA LEU A 51 10.52 8.57 9.65
C LEU A 51 11.70 8.03 8.84
N ARG A 52 12.81 8.78 8.75
CA ARG A 52 14.00 8.37 7.99
C ARG A 52 14.58 7.04 8.46
N ASP A 53 14.66 6.84 9.78
CA ASP A 53 15.22 5.60 10.35
C ASP A 53 14.22 4.42 10.35
N LYS A 54 12.98 4.66 9.94
CA LYS A 54 11.89 3.67 9.98
C LYS A 54 11.52 3.12 8.61
N LEU A 55 11.79 3.91 7.57
CA LEU A 55 11.57 3.56 6.18
C LEU A 55 12.89 3.16 5.54
N GLY A 56 12.87 2.08 4.75
CA GLY A 56 14.05 1.55 4.08
C GLY A 56 14.02 1.80 2.58
N GLU A 57 14.43 0.78 1.83
CA GLU A 57 14.49 0.83 0.37
C GLU A 57 13.11 1.18 -0.25
N VAL A 58 13.14 2.07 -1.25
CA VAL A 58 12.01 2.37 -2.12
C VAL A 58 12.25 1.70 -3.46
N LYS A 59 11.28 0.89 -3.90
CA LYS A 59 11.29 0.23 -5.21
C LYS A 59 10.17 0.79 -6.06
N ILE A 60 10.53 1.38 -7.19
CA ILE A 60 9.58 1.86 -8.21
C ILE A 60 9.36 0.74 -9.23
N GLU A 61 8.10 0.49 -9.55
CA GLU A 61 7.68 -0.60 -10.44
C GLU A 61 6.89 -0.08 -11.65
N ASP A 62 6.02 0.91 -11.43
CA ASP A 62 5.23 1.62 -12.45
C ASP A 62 4.63 0.72 -13.54
N LYS A 63 3.77 -0.22 -13.14
CA LYS A 63 3.19 -1.20 -14.08
C LYS A 63 1.73 -1.52 -13.79
N ASP A 64 0.99 -1.80 -14.86
CA ASP A 64 -0.39 -2.29 -14.76
C ASP A 64 -0.44 -3.70 -14.18
N VAL A 65 -1.29 -3.89 -13.17
CA VAL A 65 -1.50 -5.15 -12.48
C VAL A 65 -2.98 -5.40 -12.25
N GLU A 66 -3.36 -6.66 -12.13
CA GLU A 66 -4.64 -7.00 -11.54
C GLU A 66 -4.46 -7.30 -10.04
N LEU A 67 -5.17 -6.56 -9.19
CA LEU A 67 -5.23 -6.84 -7.75
C LEU A 67 -6.52 -7.58 -7.42
N ASN A 68 -6.37 -8.80 -6.91
CA ASN A 68 -7.44 -9.63 -6.38
C ASN A 68 -7.42 -9.60 -4.85
N VAL A 69 -8.49 -9.08 -4.26
CA VAL A 69 -8.63 -8.89 -2.82
C VAL A 69 -9.66 -9.89 -2.31
N ALA A 70 -9.22 -10.89 -1.55
CA ALA A 70 -10.07 -11.96 -1.03
C ALA A 70 -9.84 -12.18 0.47
N LEU A 71 -10.78 -12.90 1.11
CA LEU A 71 -10.74 -13.16 2.56
C LEU A 71 -9.46 -13.85 3.02
N HIS A 72 -8.86 -14.70 2.18
CA HIS A 72 -7.69 -15.50 2.55
C HIS A 72 -6.36 -14.84 2.15
N ALA A 73 -6.33 -14.03 1.09
CA ALA A 73 -5.13 -13.41 0.57
C ALA A 73 -5.46 -12.26 -0.39
N PHE A 74 -4.54 -11.31 -0.50
CA PHE A 74 -4.46 -10.38 -1.63
C PHE A 74 -3.45 -10.94 -2.63
N ILE A 75 -3.80 -10.93 -3.91
CA ILE A 75 -2.98 -11.49 -4.99
C ILE A 75 -2.76 -10.41 -6.04
N ILE A 76 -1.49 -10.14 -6.34
CA ILE A 76 -1.08 -9.25 -7.42
C ILE A 76 -0.78 -10.14 -8.63
N LEU A 77 -1.51 -9.93 -9.71
CA LEU A 77 -1.35 -10.61 -10.98
C LEU A 77 -0.75 -9.64 -12.00
N ASP A 78 -0.16 -10.17 -13.08
CA ASP A 78 0.16 -9.36 -14.24
C ASP A 78 -1.11 -8.78 -14.89
N LYS A 79 -0.94 -7.81 -15.80
CA LYS A 79 -2.06 -7.12 -16.48
C LYS A 79 -3.04 -8.05 -17.20
N GLU A 80 -2.59 -9.26 -17.57
CA GLU A 80 -3.42 -10.25 -18.27
C GLU A 80 -4.19 -11.15 -17.29
N GLY A 81 -3.91 -11.05 -15.99
CA GLY A 81 -4.52 -11.87 -14.94
C GLY A 81 -4.04 -13.32 -14.95
N ILE A 82 -2.97 -13.64 -15.70
CA ILE A 82 -2.52 -15.02 -15.95
C ILE A 82 -1.46 -15.43 -14.94
N ARG A 83 -0.50 -14.53 -14.64
CA ARG A 83 0.64 -14.86 -13.78
C ARG A 83 0.54 -14.16 -12.44
N ILE A 84 0.73 -14.94 -11.38
CA ILE A 84 0.89 -14.41 -10.02
C ILE A 84 2.25 -13.76 -9.90
N LEU A 85 2.25 -12.46 -9.64
CA LEU A 85 3.46 -11.69 -9.32
C LEU A 85 3.77 -11.80 -7.83
N GLU A 86 2.77 -11.55 -6.97
CA GLU A 86 2.90 -11.67 -5.52
C GLU A 86 1.61 -12.19 -4.88
N ARG A 87 1.76 -12.94 -3.77
CA ARG A 87 0.64 -13.43 -2.97
C ARG A 87 0.85 -13.08 -1.50
N HIS A 88 -0.09 -12.34 -0.92
CA HIS A 88 -0.07 -11.86 0.45
C HIS A 88 -1.21 -12.50 1.24
N PRO A 89 -0.97 -13.57 2.00
CA PRO A 89 -1.96 -14.11 2.94
C PRO A 89 -2.52 -13.04 3.86
N ILE A 90 -3.81 -13.12 4.22
CA ILE A 90 -4.46 -12.04 4.97
C ILE A 90 -3.79 -11.77 6.33
N HIS A 91 -3.31 -12.83 7.01
CA HIS A 91 -2.65 -12.73 8.32
C HIS A 91 -1.30 -11.99 8.29
N VAL A 92 -0.69 -11.81 7.11
CA VAL A 92 0.54 -11.00 6.97
C VAL A 92 0.27 -9.55 6.62
N ILE A 93 -0.99 -9.19 6.31
CA ILE A 93 -1.38 -7.82 6.00
C ILE A 93 -1.81 -7.15 7.31
N SER A 94 -1.12 -6.07 7.66
CA SER A 94 -1.24 -5.41 8.96
C SER A 94 -2.02 -4.11 8.93
N TYR A 95 -2.12 -3.49 7.76
CA TYR A 95 -2.78 -2.20 7.59
C TYR A 95 -3.09 -1.92 6.12
N ALA A 96 -4.05 -1.03 5.87
CA ALA A 96 -4.31 -0.44 4.56
C ALA A 96 -4.86 0.97 4.74
N SER A 97 -4.55 1.86 3.81
CA SER A 97 -5.01 3.26 3.82
C SER A 97 -4.98 3.84 2.41
N SER A 98 -5.81 4.86 2.17
CA SER A 98 -5.81 5.67 0.96
C SER A 98 -5.13 7.02 1.16
N GLY A 99 -4.69 7.63 0.06
CA GLY A 99 -4.22 9.01 0.02
C GLY A 99 -5.35 9.98 0.38
N THR A 100 -5.02 11.01 1.16
CA THR A 100 -5.98 12.00 1.67
C THR A 100 -5.85 13.36 0.99
N GLU A 101 -4.76 13.58 0.28
CA GLU A 101 -4.45 14.84 -0.36
C GLU A 101 -4.65 14.78 -1.87
N GLU A 102 -4.90 15.94 -2.48
CA GLU A 102 -5.26 16.05 -3.91
C GLU A 102 -4.21 15.41 -4.82
N CYS A 103 -2.92 15.56 -4.52
CA CYS A 103 -1.84 14.97 -5.32
C CYS A 103 -1.71 13.44 -5.15
N THR A 104 -2.28 12.87 -4.09
CA THR A 104 -2.36 11.42 -3.83
C THR A 104 -3.77 10.87 -4.07
N LYS A 105 -4.65 11.66 -4.69
CA LYS A 105 -6.01 11.24 -5.00
C LYS A 105 -5.99 10.05 -5.95
N GLY A 106 -6.70 8.99 -5.59
CA GLY A 106 -6.68 7.73 -6.33
C GLY A 106 -5.58 6.76 -5.90
N VAL A 107 -4.72 7.14 -4.95
CA VAL A 107 -3.65 6.29 -4.46
C VAL A 107 -4.11 5.56 -3.20
N PHE A 108 -3.78 4.28 -3.08
CA PHE A 108 -3.98 3.51 -1.87
C PHE A 108 -2.83 2.54 -1.65
N CYS A 109 -2.77 1.98 -0.45
CA CYS A 109 -1.72 1.02 -0.10
C CYS A 109 -2.21 -0.02 0.89
N PHE A 110 -1.46 -1.12 0.98
CA PHE A 110 -1.52 -2.04 2.11
C PHE A 110 -0.12 -2.42 2.58
N VAL A 111 0.00 -2.73 3.87
CA VAL A 111 1.26 -3.08 4.52
C VAL A 111 1.30 -4.57 4.79
N SER A 112 2.20 -5.27 4.12
CA SER A 112 2.38 -6.73 4.22
C SER A 112 3.76 -7.08 4.76
N HIS A 113 3.85 -8.13 5.59
CA HIS A 113 5.10 -8.67 6.11
C HIS A 113 5.30 -10.12 5.67
N ILE A 114 5.98 -10.30 4.53
CA ILE A 114 6.41 -11.60 4.03
C ILE A 114 7.82 -11.86 4.57
N ARG A 115 8.10 -13.05 5.11
CA ARG A 115 9.39 -13.33 5.78
C ARG A 115 10.59 -13.09 4.88
N GLU A 116 10.47 -13.45 3.61
CA GLU A 116 11.52 -13.37 2.60
C GLU A 116 11.73 -11.95 2.05
N LEU A 117 10.67 -11.13 2.06
CA LEU A 117 10.66 -9.79 1.46
C LEU A 117 10.65 -8.67 2.51
N GLY A 118 10.57 -9.03 3.79
CA GLY A 118 10.37 -8.11 4.89
C GLY A 118 8.99 -7.45 4.86
N ARG A 119 8.84 -6.43 5.71
CA ARG A 119 7.63 -5.62 5.78
C ARG A 119 7.71 -4.48 4.76
N ARG A 120 6.69 -4.39 3.91
CA ARG A 120 6.60 -3.39 2.84
C ARG A 120 5.22 -2.73 2.84
N CYS A 121 5.19 -1.43 2.57
CA CYS A 121 4.01 -0.72 2.13
C CYS A 121 3.96 -0.81 0.61
N LEU A 122 2.95 -1.50 0.07
CA LEU A 122 2.74 -1.66 -1.37
C LEU A 122 1.74 -0.61 -1.82
N VAL A 123 2.10 0.21 -2.81
CA VAL A 123 1.35 1.39 -3.23
C VAL A 123 0.81 1.22 -4.64
N PHE A 124 -0.48 1.52 -4.79
CA PHE A 124 -1.25 1.36 -6.02
C PHE A 124 -1.97 2.66 -6.35
N MET A 125 -2.19 2.90 -7.63
CA MET A 125 -3.08 3.94 -8.12
C MET A 125 -4.25 3.30 -8.87
N GLU A 126 -5.44 3.79 -8.58
CA GLU A 126 -6.62 3.50 -9.37
C GLU A 126 -6.74 4.48 -10.54
N PRO A 127 -6.93 3.97 -11.79
CA PRO A 127 -7.03 4.82 -12.98
C PRO A 127 -8.12 5.90 -12.91
N ASP A 128 -9.28 5.55 -12.36
CA ASP A 128 -10.43 6.46 -12.21
C ASP A 128 -10.32 7.37 -10.96
N LYS A 129 -9.22 7.22 -10.21
CA LYS A 129 -8.93 7.91 -8.96
C LYS A 129 -10.01 7.77 -7.86
N ASN A 130 -10.79 6.69 -7.89
CA ASN A 130 -11.92 6.46 -6.99
C ASN A 130 -11.74 5.25 -6.05
N VAL A 131 -10.84 5.40 -5.08
CA VAL A 131 -10.41 4.30 -4.19
C VAL A 131 -11.45 3.82 -3.19
N ASP A 132 -12.64 4.43 -3.15
CA ASP A 132 -13.67 4.12 -2.15
C ASP A 132 -14.07 2.64 -2.21
N PHE A 133 -14.34 2.10 -3.41
CA PHE A 133 -14.77 0.72 -3.57
C PHE A 133 -13.72 -0.29 -3.05
N ILE A 134 -12.46 -0.11 -3.43
CA ILE A 134 -11.37 -1.01 -3.03
C ILE A 134 -11.09 -0.90 -1.53
N MET A 135 -11.09 0.33 -0.98
CA MET A 135 -10.86 0.55 0.44
C MET A 135 -11.99 0.00 1.30
N GLU A 136 -13.25 0.20 0.91
CA GLU A 136 -14.40 -0.43 1.57
C GLU A 136 -14.29 -1.96 1.56
N THR A 137 -13.92 -2.54 0.42
CA THR A 137 -13.73 -3.99 0.28
C THR A 137 -12.65 -4.52 1.22
N ILE A 138 -11.48 -3.86 1.27
CA ILE A 138 -10.38 -4.22 2.18
C ILE A 138 -10.83 -4.12 3.65
N LEU A 139 -11.53 -3.05 4.03
CA LEU A 139 -12.03 -2.86 5.39
C LEU A 139 -13.03 -3.95 5.80
N GLN A 140 -13.93 -4.37 4.90
CA GLN A 140 -14.85 -5.47 5.16
C GLN A 140 -14.11 -6.80 5.36
N ILE A 141 -13.08 -7.07 4.55
CA ILE A 141 -12.25 -8.27 4.70
C ILE A 141 -11.52 -8.29 6.06
N PHE A 142 -10.96 -7.15 6.49
CA PHE A 142 -10.35 -7.05 7.82
C PHE A 142 -11.37 -7.26 8.94
N ARG A 143 -12.58 -6.70 8.83
CA ARG A 143 -13.66 -6.91 9.82
C ARG A 143 -14.07 -8.38 9.91
N LEU A 144 -14.13 -9.10 8.80
CA LEU A 144 -14.49 -10.51 8.78
C LEU A 144 -13.39 -11.39 9.38
N ASN A 145 -12.12 -11.08 9.11
CA ASN A 145 -11.00 -11.84 9.70
C ASN A 145 -10.75 -11.56 11.18
N ASN A 146 -11.09 -10.35 11.67
CA ASN A 146 -10.94 -10.00 13.10
C ASN A 146 -12.12 -10.46 13.98
N LYS A 147 -13.18 -11.03 13.39
CA LYS A 147 -14.32 -11.61 14.11
C LYS A 147 -14.13 -13.10 14.45
N GLY A 148 -13.01 -13.71 14.06
CA GLY A 148 -12.63 -15.09 14.33
C GLY A 148 -11.69 -15.22 15.53
#